data_AF-A0A6P0WSE4-F1
#
_entry.id   AF-A0A6P0WSE4-F1
#
_cell.length_a   1.000
_cell.length_b   1.000
_cell.length_c   1.000
_cell.angle_alpha   90.00
_cell.angle_beta   90.00
_cell.angle_gamma   90.00
#
_symmetry.space_group_name_H-M   'P 1'
#
loop_
_entity.id
_entity.type
_entity.pdbx_description
1 polymer ?
#
loop_
_entity_poly.entity_id
_entity_poly.type
_entity_poly.pdbx_seq_one_letter_code
_entity_poly.pdbx_strand_id
1 'polypeptide(L)'
;MNETPLAWRVDSPSLSLFAFHLRNDTNGIKDNANRLWEQCLTLGEESDIPLLKSLKTALRSYTYNPKDSQYHYTPTNEDREATEAEKPYLDDWLELVRLDPKLDQARQLSFHALAGKNAPRIMGELYPLRIHDTYALDLTLRYRQTLDFTHLSLLNSSEQIRGSLGQTMLLFTKPVNVPESDYQEFTNQCVAALLPKTASNLNPSFQGQLFGSPIFEYEGKGENPREGHHLLVWLNSHPETLQRIGQSEAYHALLNLLCCRHKILFA
;
A
#
# COMPACT_ATOMS: atom_id res chain seq x y z
N MET A 1 -44.50 -4.27 12.47
CA MET A 1 -43.30 -3.50 12.84
C MET A 1 -42.51 -3.32 11.57
N ASN A 2 -42.39 -2.10 11.05
CA ASN A 2 -41.54 -1.81 9.91
C ASN A 2 -40.12 -1.68 10.45
N GLU A 3 -39.32 -2.74 10.35
CA GLU A 3 -37.89 -2.63 10.57
C GLU A 3 -37.33 -1.68 9.51
N THR A 4 -36.78 -0.55 9.95
CA THR A 4 -36.04 0.35 9.07
C THR A 4 -34.88 -0.43 8.47
N PRO A 5 -34.70 -0.45 7.13
CA PRO A 5 -33.57 -1.15 6.52
C PRO A 5 -32.27 -0.67 7.14
N LEU A 6 -31.45 -1.61 7.62
CA LEU A 6 -30.14 -1.27 8.18
C LEU A 6 -29.26 -0.67 7.07
N ALA A 7 -28.68 0.49 7.33
CA ALA A 7 -27.79 1.15 6.38
C ALA A 7 -26.55 0.29 6.06
N TRP A 8 -26.11 0.35 4.80
CA TRP A 8 -24.87 -0.27 4.34
C TRP A 8 -23.65 0.42 4.95
N ARG A 9 -22.69 -0.38 5.38
CA ARG A 9 -21.47 0.09 6.05
C ARG A 9 -20.27 -0.76 5.66
N VAL A 10 -19.09 -0.24 5.96
CA VAL A 10 -17.80 -0.93 5.77
C VAL A 10 -17.26 -1.38 7.12
N ASP A 11 -16.92 -2.64 7.26
CA ASP A 11 -16.25 -3.15 8.45
C ASP A 11 -14.74 -3.29 8.26
N SER A 12 -14.01 -2.82 9.27
CA SER A 12 -12.55 -2.80 9.37
C SER A 12 -11.83 -2.49 8.04
N PRO A 13 -12.18 -1.38 7.34
CA PRO A 13 -11.59 -1.08 6.05
C PRO A 13 -10.09 -0.79 6.18
N SER A 14 -9.32 -1.31 5.23
CA SER A 14 -7.91 -1.00 5.03
C SER A 14 -7.65 -0.60 3.58
N LEU A 15 -6.89 0.47 3.39
CA LEU A 15 -6.42 0.92 2.09
C LEU A 15 -4.90 0.77 2.02
N SER A 16 -4.44 -0.08 1.11
CA SER A 16 -3.02 -0.25 0.79
C SER A 16 -2.69 0.52 -0.48
N LEU A 17 -1.64 1.35 -0.45
CA LEU A 17 -1.01 1.91 -1.63
C LEU A 17 0.24 1.08 -1.95
N PHE A 18 0.18 0.36 -3.07
CA PHE A 18 1.32 -0.33 -3.66
C PHE A 18 1.96 0.56 -4.72
N ALA A 19 3.13 1.14 -4.43
CA ALA A 19 3.83 2.00 -5.37
C ALA A 19 5.16 1.37 -5.82
N PHE A 20 5.45 1.43 -7.12
CA PHE A 20 6.60 0.77 -7.73
C PHE A 20 7.51 1.79 -8.43
N HIS A 21 8.78 1.80 -8.05
CA HIS A 21 9.77 2.74 -8.57
C HIS A 21 11.02 2.01 -9.04
N LEU A 22 11.41 2.28 -10.28
CA LEU A 22 12.63 1.72 -10.86
C LEU A 22 13.85 2.19 -10.05
N ARG A 23 14.55 1.24 -9.40
CA ARG A 23 15.78 1.50 -8.64
C ARG A 23 16.98 1.49 -9.56
N ASN A 24 17.05 0.54 -10.50
CA ASN A 24 18.16 0.39 -11.43
C ASN A 24 17.68 0.17 -12.85
N ASP A 25 18.50 0.54 -13.82
CA ASP A 25 18.41 0.06 -15.20
C ASP A 25 19.75 -0.53 -15.65
N THR A 26 19.92 -0.72 -16.96
CA THR A 26 21.14 -1.25 -17.58
C THR A 26 22.38 -0.37 -17.34
N ASN A 27 22.21 0.89 -16.94
CA ASN A 27 23.28 1.82 -16.59
C ASN A 27 23.58 1.86 -15.08
N GLY A 28 22.88 1.04 -14.28
CA GLY A 28 23.04 0.97 -12.82
C GLY A 28 21.93 1.69 -12.06
N ILE A 29 22.24 2.08 -10.81
CA ILE A 29 21.28 2.72 -9.90
C ILE A 29 20.91 4.10 -10.45
N LYS A 30 19.60 4.41 -10.50
CA LYS A 30 19.10 5.71 -10.97
C LYS A 30 19.40 6.82 -9.95
N ASP A 31 19.72 8.02 -10.42
CA ASP A 31 19.97 9.20 -9.55
C ASP A 31 18.78 9.52 -8.63
N ASN A 32 17.57 9.18 -9.05
CA ASN A 32 16.34 9.40 -8.31
C ASN A 32 15.79 8.13 -7.64
N ALA A 33 16.58 7.06 -7.53
CA ALA A 33 16.10 5.77 -7.00
C ALA A 33 15.48 5.88 -5.60
N ASN A 34 15.96 6.80 -4.76
CA ASN A 34 15.43 7.03 -3.42
C ASN A 34 14.13 7.84 -3.37
N ARG A 35 13.59 8.29 -4.52
CA ARG A 35 12.44 9.21 -4.58
C ARG A 35 11.20 8.71 -3.82
N LEU A 36 10.92 7.40 -3.88
CA LEU A 36 9.80 6.80 -3.14
C LEU A 36 9.92 7.07 -1.63
N TRP A 37 11.13 6.88 -1.09
CA TRP A 37 11.41 7.08 0.33
C TRP A 37 11.33 8.56 0.71
N GLU A 38 11.86 9.46 -0.13
CA GLU A 38 11.75 10.90 0.12
C GLU A 38 10.28 11.38 0.10
N GLN A 39 9.42 10.81 -0.76
CA GLN A 39 7.98 11.09 -0.74
C GLN A 39 7.31 10.62 0.56
N CYS A 40 7.71 9.47 1.12
CA CYS A 40 7.24 9.03 2.43
C CYS A 40 7.65 9.99 3.55
N LEU A 41 8.86 10.56 3.50
CA LEU A 41 9.30 11.57 4.46
C LEU A 41 8.45 12.83 4.37
N THR A 42 8.20 13.33 3.15
CA THR A 42 7.33 14.49 2.92
C THR A 42 5.93 14.25 3.50
N LEU A 43 5.34 13.09 3.24
CA LEU A 43 4.06 12.69 3.84
C LEU A 43 4.13 12.69 5.38
N GLY A 44 5.24 12.18 5.93
CA GLY A 44 5.50 12.19 7.37
C GLY A 44 5.56 13.58 7.98
N GLU A 45 6.15 14.54 7.27
CA GLU A 45 6.19 15.95 7.67
C GLU A 45 4.81 16.60 7.62
N GLU A 46 4.10 16.46 6.51
CA GLU A 46 2.80 17.09 6.30
C GLU A 46 1.70 16.53 7.22
N SER A 47 1.77 15.22 7.50
CA SER A 47 0.77 14.52 8.33
C SER A 47 1.21 14.34 9.79
N ASP A 48 2.36 14.90 10.16
CA ASP A 48 2.97 14.75 11.49
C ASP A 48 3.04 13.28 11.97
N ILE A 49 3.57 12.39 11.13
CA ILE A 49 3.75 10.96 11.42
C ILE A 49 5.23 10.72 11.77
N PRO A 50 5.61 10.62 13.06
CA PRO A 50 7.01 10.58 13.49
C PRO A 50 7.80 9.43 12.86
N LEU A 51 7.17 8.26 12.72
CA LEU A 51 7.78 7.09 12.09
C LEU A 51 8.27 7.41 10.68
N LEU A 52 7.42 8.05 9.87
CA LEU A 52 7.75 8.42 8.50
C LEU A 52 8.81 9.52 8.47
N LYS A 53 8.79 10.51 9.38
CA LYS A 53 9.88 11.51 9.49
C LYS A 53 11.24 10.87 9.73
N SER A 54 11.26 9.80 10.52
CA SER A 54 12.47 9.05 10.85
C SER A 54 12.79 7.89 9.89
N LEU A 55 12.10 7.74 8.76
CA LEU A 55 12.20 6.54 7.92
C LEU A 55 13.64 6.17 7.50
N LYS A 56 14.51 7.16 7.26
CA LYS A 56 15.92 6.93 6.91
C LYS A 56 16.69 6.12 7.96
N THR A 57 16.29 6.19 9.24
CA THR A 57 16.96 5.43 10.31
C THR A 57 16.65 3.92 10.20
N ALA A 58 15.45 3.59 9.73
CA ALA A 58 14.97 2.22 9.63
C ALA A 58 15.40 1.51 8.33
N LEU A 59 15.67 2.24 7.25
CA LEU A 59 15.95 1.66 5.93
C LEU A 59 17.43 1.28 5.75
N ARG A 60 17.69 0.03 5.30
CA ARG A 60 19.02 -0.49 4.92
C ARG A 60 19.70 0.37 3.85
N SER A 61 18.93 1.05 3.01
CA SER A 61 19.42 1.88 1.91
C SER A 61 19.99 3.24 2.34
N TYR A 62 20.04 3.55 3.64
CA TYR A 62 20.58 4.82 4.15
C TYR A 62 21.66 4.61 5.21
N THR A 63 22.76 5.37 5.15
CA THR A 63 23.83 5.34 6.16
C THR A 63 23.93 6.66 6.90
N TYR A 64 24.05 6.61 8.22
CA TYR A 64 24.35 7.80 9.01
C TYR A 64 25.81 8.25 8.80
N ASN A 65 26.02 9.51 8.45
CA ASN A 65 27.33 10.13 8.34
C ASN A 65 27.57 11.06 9.54
N PRO A 66 28.48 10.71 10.47
CA PRO A 66 28.78 11.56 11.63
C PRO A 66 29.38 12.92 11.28
N LYS A 67 29.95 13.11 10.08
CA LYS A 67 30.61 14.36 9.69
C LYS A 67 29.63 15.51 9.47
N ASP A 68 28.44 15.20 8.97
CA ASP A 68 27.37 16.17 8.71
C ASP A 68 26.11 15.91 9.53
N SER A 69 26.10 14.86 10.36
CA SER A 69 24.96 14.43 11.17
C SER A 69 23.71 14.11 10.34
N GLN A 70 23.87 13.59 9.12
CA GLN A 70 22.78 13.25 8.22
C GLN A 70 22.81 11.81 7.73
N TYR A 71 21.64 11.32 7.30
CA TYR A 71 21.52 10.04 6.62
C TYR A 71 21.64 10.24 5.11
N HIS A 72 22.62 9.56 4.51
CA HIS A 72 22.86 9.56 3.06
C HIS A 72 22.33 8.29 2.43
N TYR A 73 21.79 8.42 1.21
CA TYR A 73 21.34 7.27 0.43
C TYR A 73 22.56 6.46 -0.03
N THR A 74 22.66 5.22 0.45
CA THR A 74 23.73 4.25 0.18
C THR A 74 23.10 2.90 -0.16
N PRO A 75 22.52 2.74 -1.36
CA PRO A 75 21.77 1.54 -1.77
C PRO A 75 22.59 0.24 -1.78
N THR A 76 23.92 0.32 -1.86
CA THR A 76 24.81 -0.85 -1.77
C THR A 76 24.82 -1.49 -0.39
N ASN A 77 24.34 -0.80 0.64
CA ASN A 77 24.20 -1.38 1.98
C ASN A 77 23.11 -2.45 2.05
N GLU A 78 22.12 -2.41 1.16
CA GLU A 78 21.03 -3.39 1.14
C GLU A 78 21.56 -4.82 1.07
N ASP A 79 22.50 -5.07 0.15
CA ASP A 79 23.11 -6.40 -0.04
C ASP A 79 24.14 -6.71 1.05
N ARG A 80 24.83 -5.68 1.56
CA ARG A 80 25.84 -5.84 2.63
C ARG A 80 25.21 -6.17 3.98
N GLU A 81 24.04 -5.60 4.26
CA GLU A 81 23.28 -5.82 5.49
C GLU A 81 22.36 -7.05 5.38
N ALA A 82 22.33 -7.73 4.23
CA ALA A 82 21.55 -8.95 4.06
C ALA A 82 22.14 -10.13 4.87
N THR A 83 21.25 -10.87 5.52
CA THR A 83 21.59 -12.08 6.27
C THR A 83 21.96 -13.23 5.34
N GLU A 84 22.67 -14.25 5.84
CA GLU A 84 23.00 -15.45 5.03
C GLU A 84 21.76 -16.14 4.45
N ALA A 85 20.61 -16.07 5.14
CA ALA A 85 19.35 -16.62 4.68
C ALA A 85 18.70 -15.81 3.54
N GLU A 86 18.99 -14.50 3.46
CA GLU A 86 18.47 -13.61 2.41
C GLU A 86 19.36 -13.60 1.16
N LYS A 87 20.67 -13.84 1.31
CA LYS A 87 21.64 -13.81 0.20
C LYS A 87 21.21 -14.58 -1.06
N PRO A 88 20.61 -15.79 -0.96
CA PRO A 88 20.16 -16.52 -2.15
C PRO A 88 19.03 -15.82 -2.93
N TYR A 89 18.31 -14.89 -2.31
CA TYR A 89 17.11 -14.25 -2.86
C TYR A 89 17.31 -12.78 -3.17
N LEU A 90 18.53 -12.24 -3.08
CA LEU A 90 18.80 -10.81 -3.27
C LEU A 90 18.32 -10.26 -4.61
N ASP A 91 18.38 -11.11 -5.64
CA ASP A 91 17.93 -10.77 -6.98
C ASP A 91 16.41 -10.88 -7.14
N ASP A 92 15.71 -11.59 -6.24
CA ASP A 92 14.26 -11.76 -6.27
C ASP A 92 13.57 -10.72 -5.39
N TRP A 93 13.92 -10.73 -4.11
CA TRP A 93 13.21 -10.01 -3.07
C TRP A 93 14.09 -9.69 -1.88
N LEU A 94 14.00 -8.45 -1.40
CA LEU A 94 14.65 -8.03 -0.18
C LEU A 94 13.79 -7.03 0.61
N GLU A 95 13.55 -7.33 1.88
CA GLU A 95 12.94 -6.39 2.82
C GLU A 95 13.95 -5.32 3.22
N LEU A 96 13.56 -4.05 3.09
CA LEU A 96 14.49 -2.93 3.24
C LEU A 96 14.51 -2.35 4.65
N VAL A 97 13.61 -2.78 5.53
CA VAL A 97 13.67 -2.42 6.95
C VAL A 97 14.80 -3.22 7.59
N ARG A 98 15.63 -2.53 8.37
CA ARG A 98 16.66 -3.15 9.20
C ARG A 98 16.00 -4.02 10.26
N LEU A 99 16.55 -5.20 10.47
CA LEU A 99 16.20 -6.01 11.62
C LEU A 99 16.71 -5.30 12.87
N ASP A 100 15.83 -5.07 13.85
CA ASP A 100 16.30 -4.72 15.19
C ASP A 100 16.78 -6.03 15.84
N PRO A 101 18.08 -6.20 16.14
CA PRO A 101 18.60 -7.42 16.74
C PRO A 101 18.04 -7.73 18.13
N LYS A 102 17.31 -6.79 18.75
CA LYS A 102 16.67 -6.95 20.06
C LYS A 102 15.16 -7.23 19.97
N LEU A 103 14.54 -7.02 18.82
CA LEU A 103 13.13 -7.27 18.61
C LEU A 103 12.98 -8.37 17.57
N ASP A 104 12.43 -9.51 18.00
CA ASP A 104 12.01 -10.62 17.12
C ASP A 104 10.74 -10.24 16.33
N GLN A 105 10.63 -8.97 15.89
CA GLN A 105 9.42 -8.39 15.32
C GLN A 105 9.57 -7.93 13.88
N ALA A 106 8.39 -7.82 13.26
CA ALA A 106 8.12 -7.69 11.84
C ALA A 106 8.98 -6.65 11.11
N ARG A 107 9.33 -6.96 9.86
CA ARG A 107 10.01 -6.05 8.92
C ARG A 107 9.08 -4.97 8.36
N GLN A 108 7.99 -4.68 9.10
CA GLN A 108 6.97 -3.69 8.82
C GLN A 108 6.96 -2.65 9.94
N LEU A 109 6.78 -1.39 9.57
CA LEU A 109 6.75 -0.30 10.53
C LEU A 109 5.31 0.14 10.77
N SER A 110 4.82 -0.02 12.00
CA SER A 110 3.46 0.38 12.38
C SER A 110 3.43 1.76 13.04
N PHE A 111 2.39 2.54 12.78
CA PHE A 111 2.18 3.87 13.35
C PHE A 111 0.70 4.19 13.53
N HIS A 112 0.42 5.33 14.15
CA HIS A 112 -0.92 5.90 14.21
C HIS A 112 -0.93 7.21 13.45
N ALA A 113 -1.89 7.36 12.54
CA ALA A 113 -2.12 8.65 11.89
C ALA A 113 -3.08 9.47 12.76
N LEU A 114 -2.81 10.78 12.87
CA LEU A 114 -3.65 11.68 13.63
C LEU A 114 -4.99 11.84 12.93
N ALA A 115 -6.05 11.28 13.52
CA ALA A 115 -7.41 11.71 13.27
C ALA A 115 -7.76 12.78 14.32
N GLY A 116 -8.56 13.79 13.99
CA GLY A 116 -8.96 14.85 14.93
C GLY A 116 -9.52 14.29 16.24
N LYS A 117 -9.58 15.09 17.32
CA LYS A 117 -9.88 14.62 18.70
C LYS A 117 -11.13 13.73 18.88
N ASN A 118 -12.07 13.73 17.93
CA ASN A 118 -13.30 12.91 17.95
C ASN A 118 -13.43 11.93 16.76
N ALA A 119 -12.39 11.79 15.94
CA ALA A 119 -12.40 10.93 14.76
C ALA A 119 -11.90 9.52 15.11
N PRO A 120 -12.38 8.48 14.40
CA PRO A 120 -11.87 7.13 14.55
C PRO A 120 -10.34 7.07 14.40
N ARG A 121 -9.68 6.26 15.23
CA ARG A 121 -8.22 6.13 15.19
C ARG A 121 -7.78 5.38 13.94
N ILE A 122 -6.94 6.01 13.13
CA ILE A 122 -6.31 5.38 11.96
C ILE A 122 -5.02 4.70 12.40
N MET A 123 -4.83 3.46 11.96
CA MET A 123 -3.56 2.75 12.08
C MET A 123 -2.88 2.73 10.72
N GLY A 124 -1.56 2.90 10.72
CA GLY A 124 -0.74 2.85 9.53
C GLY A 124 0.33 1.78 9.62
N GLU A 125 0.65 1.17 8.48
CA GLU A 125 1.73 0.21 8.32
C GLU A 125 2.52 0.57 7.05
N LEU A 126 3.84 0.46 7.13
CA LEU A 126 4.76 0.69 6.02
C LEU A 126 5.59 -0.57 5.81
N TYR A 127 5.65 -1.04 4.56
CA TYR A 127 6.45 -2.19 4.18
C TYR A 127 7.32 -1.87 2.93
N PRO A 128 8.52 -1.33 3.16
CA PRO A 128 9.52 -1.04 2.14
C PRO A 128 10.27 -2.28 1.64
N LEU A 129 10.36 -2.41 0.31
CA LEU A 129 10.84 -3.63 -0.35
C LEU A 129 11.68 -3.31 -1.59
N ARG A 130 12.55 -4.25 -1.95
CA ARG A 130 13.17 -4.35 -3.27
C ARG A 130 12.70 -5.65 -3.92
N ILE A 131 12.15 -5.53 -5.12
CA ILE A 131 11.75 -6.63 -6.00
C ILE A 131 12.60 -6.52 -7.26
N HIS A 132 13.57 -7.40 -7.43
CA HIS A 132 14.56 -7.30 -8.51
C HIS A 132 15.23 -5.91 -8.57
N ASP A 133 15.05 -5.20 -9.68
CA ASP A 133 15.53 -3.84 -9.99
C ASP A 133 14.60 -2.71 -9.53
N THR A 134 13.55 -3.03 -8.76
CA THR A 134 12.44 -2.13 -8.45
C THR A 134 12.28 -1.98 -6.94
N TYR A 135 12.16 -0.76 -6.46
CA TYR A 135 11.63 -0.53 -5.12
C TYR A 135 10.11 -0.62 -5.14
N ALA A 136 9.57 -1.39 -4.20
CA ALA A 136 8.16 -1.48 -3.93
C ALA A 136 7.86 -0.93 -2.53
N LEU A 137 6.78 -0.18 -2.44
CA LEU A 137 6.24 0.33 -1.20
C LEU A 137 4.83 -0.20 -1.03
N ASP A 138 4.54 -0.87 0.09
CA ASP A 138 3.18 -0.91 0.64
C ASP A 138 3.08 0.12 1.78
N LEU A 139 2.21 1.11 1.60
CA LEU A 139 1.72 1.96 2.67
C LEU A 139 0.24 1.65 2.91
N THR A 140 -0.08 1.04 4.04
CA THR A 140 -1.44 0.66 4.41
C THR A 140 -1.98 1.53 5.53
N LEU A 141 -3.15 2.14 5.34
CA LEU A 141 -3.94 2.79 6.40
C LEU A 141 -5.21 2.00 6.67
N ARG A 142 -5.60 1.85 7.94
CA ARG A 142 -6.78 1.05 8.31
C ARG A 142 -7.53 1.56 9.53
N TYR A 143 -8.81 1.17 9.56
CA TYR A 143 -9.66 1.19 10.74
C TYR A 143 -9.91 -0.24 11.24
N ARG A 144 -10.19 -0.40 12.54
CA ARG A 144 -10.54 -1.70 13.17
C ARG A 144 -12.02 -1.82 13.54
N GLN A 145 -12.84 -0.89 13.08
CA GLN A 145 -14.24 -0.78 13.45
C GLN A 145 -15.11 -0.62 12.22
N THR A 146 -16.40 -0.90 12.38
CA THR A 146 -17.41 -0.62 11.36
C THR A 146 -17.67 0.88 11.25
N LEU A 147 -17.72 1.39 10.03
CA LEU A 147 -17.84 2.82 9.72
C LEU A 147 -18.82 3.06 8.57
N ASP A 148 -19.35 4.28 8.52
CA ASP A 148 -20.03 4.80 7.34
C ASP A 148 -19.02 5.16 6.24
N PHE A 149 -19.46 5.16 4.99
CA PHE A 149 -18.60 5.42 3.82
C PHE A 149 -17.87 6.77 3.88
N THR A 150 -18.45 7.77 4.54
CA THR A 150 -17.89 9.13 4.66
C THR A 150 -16.48 9.15 5.27
N HIS A 151 -16.13 8.15 6.08
CA HIS A 151 -14.80 8.02 6.69
C HIS A 151 -13.74 7.45 5.74
N LEU A 152 -14.10 6.84 4.61
CA LEU A 152 -13.13 6.21 3.69
C LEU A 152 -12.15 7.21 3.08
N SER A 153 -12.61 8.43 2.78
CA SER A 153 -11.76 9.50 2.23
C SER A 153 -10.52 9.80 3.08
N LEU A 154 -10.60 9.58 4.40
CA LEU A 154 -9.48 9.82 5.32
C LEU A 154 -8.36 8.77 5.18
N LEU A 155 -8.63 7.61 4.58
CA LEU A 155 -7.62 6.60 4.29
C LEU A 155 -6.76 6.95 3.07
N ASN A 156 -7.22 7.85 2.21
CA ASN A 156 -6.50 8.28 1.02
C ASN A 156 -5.57 9.49 1.30
N SER A 157 -4.60 9.33 2.19
CA SER A 157 -3.62 10.38 2.49
C SER A 157 -2.36 10.34 1.62
N SER A 158 -2.25 9.35 0.73
CA SER A 158 -1.01 9.03 0.03
C SER A 158 -0.99 9.44 -1.46
N GLU A 159 -1.89 10.34 -1.90
CA GLU A 159 -1.98 10.80 -3.30
C GLU A 159 -0.68 11.38 -3.87
N GLN A 160 0.22 11.85 -3.00
CA GLN A 160 1.51 12.44 -3.36
C GLN A 160 2.60 11.41 -3.65
N ILE A 161 2.45 10.19 -3.14
CA ILE A 161 3.40 9.10 -3.38
C ILE A 161 3.16 8.59 -4.79
N ARG A 162 4.22 8.64 -5.61
CA ARG A 162 4.18 8.23 -7.02
C ARG A 162 5.44 7.50 -7.39
N GLY A 163 5.27 6.19 -7.63
CA GLY A 163 6.28 5.35 -8.25
C GLY A 163 6.55 5.77 -9.70
N SER A 164 7.76 5.51 -10.21
CA SER A 164 8.08 5.78 -11.62
C SER A 164 7.44 4.76 -12.56
N LEU A 165 7.19 3.54 -12.08
CA LEU A 165 6.55 2.46 -12.86
C LEU A 165 5.02 2.49 -12.74
N GLY A 166 4.49 3.02 -11.64
CA GLY A 166 3.07 3.12 -11.38
C GLY A 166 2.71 2.77 -9.94
N GLN A 167 1.41 2.69 -9.68
CA GLN A 167 0.86 2.31 -8.39
C GLN A 167 -0.51 1.66 -8.49
N THR A 168 -0.85 0.86 -7.48
CA THR A 168 -2.17 0.25 -7.29
C THR A 168 -2.66 0.60 -5.90
N MET A 169 -3.91 1.04 -5.79
CA MET A 169 -4.60 1.11 -4.51
C MET A 169 -5.42 -0.17 -4.30
N LEU A 170 -5.42 -0.72 -3.09
CA LEU A 170 -6.25 -1.87 -2.73
C LEU A 170 -7.07 -1.52 -1.49
N LEU A 171 -8.38 -1.36 -1.66
CA LEU A 171 -9.33 -1.29 -0.56
C LEU A 171 -9.76 -2.71 -0.19
N PHE A 172 -9.43 -3.14 1.01
CA PHE A 172 -9.92 -4.39 1.60
C PHE A 172 -10.90 -4.08 2.73
N THR A 173 -12.13 -4.61 2.66
CA THR A 173 -13.16 -4.34 3.67
C THR A 173 -14.24 -5.42 3.67
N LYS A 174 -14.96 -5.57 4.78
CA LYS A 174 -16.13 -6.46 4.85
C LYS A 174 -17.42 -5.66 4.66
N PRO A 175 -18.30 -6.03 3.69
CA PRO A 175 -19.62 -5.44 3.56
C PRO A 175 -20.50 -5.72 4.79
N VAL A 176 -21.22 -4.71 5.28
CA VAL A 176 -22.17 -4.84 6.40
C VAL A 176 -23.57 -4.45 5.94
N ASN A 177 -24.54 -5.35 6.16
CA ASN A 177 -25.94 -5.22 5.72
C ASN A 177 -26.13 -5.16 4.20
N VAL A 178 -25.18 -5.71 3.43
CA VAL A 178 -25.20 -5.69 1.96
C VAL A 178 -25.45 -7.11 1.45
N PRO A 179 -26.51 -7.37 0.68
CA PRO A 179 -26.68 -8.66 0.02
C PRO A 179 -25.67 -8.82 -1.11
N GLU A 180 -25.27 -10.05 -1.42
CA GLU A 180 -24.25 -10.34 -2.46
C GLU A 180 -24.65 -9.80 -3.84
N SER A 181 -25.95 -9.74 -4.15
CA SER A 181 -26.49 -9.17 -5.40
C SER A 181 -26.08 -7.71 -5.61
N ASP A 182 -25.78 -6.99 -4.51
CA ASP A 182 -25.56 -5.55 -4.51
C ASP A 182 -24.08 -5.20 -4.33
N TYR A 183 -23.18 -6.18 -4.38
CA TYR A 183 -21.74 -5.95 -4.19
C TYR A 183 -21.11 -5.00 -5.21
N GLN A 184 -21.56 -5.03 -6.46
CA GLN A 184 -21.09 -4.06 -7.46
C GLN A 184 -21.46 -2.63 -7.04
N GLU A 185 -22.70 -2.40 -6.61
CA GLU A 185 -23.15 -1.07 -6.18
C GLU A 185 -22.46 -0.63 -4.88
N PHE A 186 -22.27 -1.57 -3.95
CA PHE A 186 -21.50 -1.32 -2.73
C PHE A 186 -20.06 -0.89 -3.04
N THR A 187 -19.38 -1.58 -3.97
CA THR A 187 -18.02 -1.20 -4.36
C THR A 187 -17.99 0.13 -5.09
N ASN A 188 -18.97 0.44 -5.94
CA ASN A 188 -19.10 1.77 -6.55
C ASN A 188 -19.17 2.88 -5.49
N GLN A 189 -19.97 2.67 -4.43
CA GLN A 189 -20.08 3.62 -3.30
C GLN A 189 -18.78 3.73 -2.50
N CYS A 190 -18.08 2.62 -2.28
CA CYS A 190 -16.74 2.63 -1.69
C CYS A 190 -15.77 3.50 -2.51
N VAL A 191 -15.72 3.32 -3.84
CA VAL A 191 -14.85 4.11 -4.72
C VAL A 191 -15.23 5.58 -4.70
N ALA A 192 -16.52 5.89 -4.79
CA ALA A 192 -17.02 7.27 -4.73
C ALA A 192 -16.66 7.97 -3.41
N ALA A 193 -16.75 7.27 -2.29
CA ALA A 193 -16.43 7.82 -0.98
C ALA A 193 -14.93 7.89 -0.69
N LEU A 194 -14.14 6.97 -1.24
CA LEU A 194 -12.69 6.94 -1.12
C LEU A 194 -12.01 8.04 -1.95
N LEU A 195 -12.50 8.26 -3.17
CA LEU A 195 -11.91 9.14 -4.18
C LEU A 195 -12.92 10.18 -4.69
N PRO A 196 -13.49 11.05 -3.82
CA PRO A 196 -14.62 11.91 -4.19
C PRO A 196 -14.31 12.88 -5.35
N LYS A 197 -13.03 13.20 -5.58
CA LYS A 197 -12.58 14.11 -6.65
C LYS A 197 -12.34 13.41 -7.99
N THR A 198 -12.03 12.12 -7.98
CA THR A 198 -11.56 11.38 -9.18
C THR A 198 -12.40 10.14 -9.49
N ALA A 199 -13.37 9.78 -8.64
CA ALA A 199 -14.22 8.61 -8.83
C ALA A 199 -14.98 8.62 -10.16
N SER A 200 -15.39 9.78 -10.67
CA SER A 200 -16.05 9.91 -11.98
C SER A 200 -15.16 9.50 -13.17
N ASN A 201 -13.84 9.47 -12.97
CA ASN A 201 -12.87 9.07 -13.98
C ASN A 201 -12.52 7.58 -13.89
N LEU A 202 -12.96 6.88 -12.84
CA LEU A 202 -12.80 5.45 -12.66
C LEU A 202 -14.03 4.71 -13.16
N ASN A 203 -13.83 3.62 -13.90
CA ASN A 203 -14.93 2.70 -14.22
C ASN A 203 -14.59 1.30 -13.70
N PRO A 204 -15.60 0.52 -13.30
CA PRO A 204 -15.43 -0.91 -13.14
C PRO A 204 -14.91 -1.50 -14.46
N SER A 205 -13.76 -2.16 -14.41
CA SER A 205 -13.13 -2.81 -15.57
C SER A 205 -13.29 -4.33 -15.50
N PHE A 206 -13.18 -4.90 -14.30
CA PHE A 206 -13.22 -6.35 -14.09
C PHE A 206 -13.82 -6.72 -12.74
N GLN A 207 -14.41 -7.91 -12.68
CA GLN A 207 -14.87 -8.54 -11.45
C GLN A 207 -14.39 -9.99 -11.43
N GLY A 208 -13.84 -10.42 -10.31
CA GLY A 208 -13.38 -11.78 -10.10
C GLY A 208 -13.46 -12.22 -8.65
N GLN A 209 -12.70 -13.25 -8.32
CA GLN A 209 -12.58 -13.76 -6.95
C GLN A 209 -11.12 -14.03 -6.62
N LEU A 210 -10.72 -13.71 -5.40
CA LEU A 210 -9.42 -14.04 -4.83
C LEU A 210 -9.63 -14.67 -3.45
N PHE A 211 -9.14 -15.90 -3.27
CA PHE A 211 -9.32 -16.71 -2.06
C PHE A 211 -10.79 -16.83 -1.60
N GLY A 212 -11.69 -16.99 -2.57
CA GLY A 212 -13.14 -17.10 -2.39
C GLY A 212 -13.88 -15.78 -2.25
N SER A 213 -13.18 -14.67 -1.99
CA SER A 213 -13.79 -13.35 -1.81
C SER A 213 -13.85 -12.57 -3.13
N PRO A 214 -14.96 -11.87 -3.43
CA PRO A 214 -15.09 -11.02 -4.62
C PRO A 214 -14.07 -9.88 -4.65
N ILE A 215 -13.42 -9.68 -5.79
CA ILE A 215 -12.53 -8.55 -6.04
C ILE A 215 -12.98 -7.82 -7.31
N PHE A 216 -12.98 -6.49 -7.23
CA PHE A 216 -13.44 -5.60 -8.30
C PHE A 216 -12.29 -4.68 -8.69
N GLU A 217 -12.03 -4.57 -9.98
CA GLU A 217 -11.01 -3.69 -10.55
C GLU A 217 -11.65 -2.44 -11.12
N TYR A 218 -11.02 -1.30 -10.83
CA TYR A 218 -11.41 0.02 -11.30
C TYR A 218 -10.21 0.68 -11.96
N GLU A 219 -10.41 1.14 -13.19
CA GLU A 219 -9.36 1.78 -13.98
C GLU A 219 -9.78 3.18 -14.47
N GLY A 220 -8.80 4.08 -14.50
CA GLY A 220 -8.97 5.44 -15.01
C GLY A 220 -9.11 5.50 -16.53
N LYS A 221 -9.92 6.44 -17.04
CA LYS A 221 -10.17 6.67 -18.48
C LYS A 221 -8.98 7.24 -19.29
N GLY A 222 -7.77 7.32 -18.70
CA GLY A 222 -6.62 7.94 -19.36
C GLY A 222 -5.97 7.01 -20.38
N GLU A 223 -5.64 7.53 -21.57
CA GLU A 223 -4.85 6.80 -22.57
C GLU A 223 -3.41 6.52 -22.08
N ASN A 224 -2.92 7.32 -21.13
CA ASN A 224 -1.62 7.13 -20.49
C ASN A 224 -1.75 6.23 -19.26
N PRO A 225 -1.20 4.99 -19.27
CA PRO A 225 -1.24 4.09 -18.11
C PRO A 225 -0.55 4.68 -16.87
N ARG A 226 0.34 5.67 -17.06
CA ARG A 226 1.05 6.36 -15.97
C ARG A 226 0.20 7.40 -15.25
N GLU A 227 -0.91 7.82 -15.87
CA GLU A 227 -1.86 8.79 -15.31
C GLU A 227 -3.15 8.12 -14.83
N GLY A 228 -3.38 6.88 -15.26
CA GLY A 228 -4.51 6.07 -14.83
C GLY A 228 -4.42 5.68 -13.36
N HIS A 229 -5.48 5.96 -12.60
CA HIS A 229 -5.68 5.36 -11.29
C HIS A 229 -6.03 3.88 -11.47
N HIS A 230 -5.30 2.98 -10.82
CA HIS A 230 -5.63 1.56 -10.75
C HIS A 230 -6.01 1.23 -9.30
N LEU A 231 -7.28 0.84 -9.10
CA LEU A 231 -7.86 0.56 -7.79
C LEU A 231 -8.51 -0.82 -7.79
N LEU A 232 -8.19 -1.60 -6.77
CA LEU A 232 -8.84 -2.86 -6.46
C LEU A 232 -9.72 -2.68 -5.22
N VAL A 233 -10.94 -3.20 -5.27
CA VAL A 233 -11.82 -3.33 -4.09
C VAL A 233 -12.05 -4.80 -3.82
N TRP A 234 -11.47 -5.31 -2.74
CA TRP A 234 -11.53 -6.72 -2.35
C TRP A 234 -12.41 -6.88 -1.10
N LEU A 235 -13.51 -7.61 -1.27
CA LEU A 235 -14.53 -7.75 -0.23
C LEU A 235 -14.25 -8.96 0.64
N ASN A 236 -13.97 -8.75 1.93
CA ASN A 236 -13.78 -9.82 2.91
C ASN A 236 -15.11 -10.51 3.26
N SER A 237 -15.61 -11.35 2.35
CA SER A 237 -16.87 -12.09 2.51
C SER A 237 -16.65 -13.59 2.72
N HIS A 238 -15.44 -14.11 2.50
CA HIS A 238 -15.13 -15.53 2.65
C HIS A 238 -14.04 -15.81 3.72
N PRO A 239 -14.22 -16.79 4.64
CA PRO A 239 -13.27 -17.07 5.71
C PRO A 239 -11.84 -17.41 5.25
N GLU A 240 -11.71 -18.09 4.11
CA GLU A 240 -10.40 -18.47 3.54
C GLU A 240 -9.56 -17.24 3.17
N THR A 241 -10.20 -16.12 2.86
CA THR A 241 -9.51 -14.87 2.53
C THR A 241 -8.66 -14.37 3.69
N LEU A 242 -9.20 -14.36 4.91
CA LEU A 242 -8.45 -13.97 6.11
C LEU A 242 -7.31 -14.96 6.43
N GLN A 243 -7.52 -16.25 6.16
CA GLN A 243 -6.50 -17.27 6.39
C GLN A 243 -5.30 -17.12 5.44
N ARG A 244 -5.56 -16.76 4.18
CA ARG A 244 -4.52 -16.67 3.15
C ARG A 244 -3.87 -15.30 3.05
N ILE A 245 -4.61 -14.21 3.25
CA ILE A 245 -4.03 -12.85 3.16
C ILE A 245 -2.94 -12.61 4.22
N GLY A 246 -3.04 -13.29 5.36
CA GLY A 246 -2.02 -13.25 6.42
C GLY A 246 -0.80 -14.13 6.14
N GLN A 247 -0.79 -14.94 5.08
CA GLN A 247 0.36 -15.75 4.68
C GLN A 247 1.33 -14.92 3.84
N SER A 248 2.59 -14.87 4.26
CA SER A 248 3.64 -14.08 3.59
C SER A 248 3.75 -14.40 2.10
N GLU A 249 3.71 -15.68 1.73
CA GLU A 249 3.85 -16.13 0.33
C GLU A 249 2.74 -15.58 -0.57
N ALA A 250 1.48 -15.67 -0.14
CA ALA A 250 0.34 -15.19 -0.92
C ALA A 250 0.39 -13.67 -1.12
N TYR A 251 0.76 -12.95 -0.06
CA TYR A 251 0.89 -11.51 -0.09
C TYR A 251 2.08 -11.05 -0.95
N HIS A 252 3.24 -11.72 -0.87
CA HIS A 252 4.38 -11.47 -1.74
C HIS A 252 4.07 -11.76 -3.22
N ALA A 253 3.32 -12.84 -3.50
CA ALA A 253 2.86 -13.15 -4.85
C ALA A 253 1.95 -12.05 -5.42
N LEU A 254 1.05 -11.49 -4.60
CA LEU A 254 0.21 -10.36 -5.00
C LEU A 254 1.06 -9.11 -5.32
N LEU A 255 2.01 -8.77 -4.43
CA LEU A 255 2.92 -7.64 -4.66
C LEU A 255 3.74 -7.80 -5.94
N ASN A 256 4.28 -9.00 -6.17
CA ASN A 256 5.05 -9.28 -7.39
C ASN A 256 4.16 -9.22 -8.64
N LEU A 257 2.93 -9.75 -8.58
CA LEU A 257 1.97 -9.64 -9.68
C LEU A 257 1.68 -8.19 -10.07
N LEU A 258 1.43 -7.33 -9.07
CA LEU A 258 1.20 -5.91 -9.29
C LEU A 258 2.45 -5.20 -9.84
N CYS A 259 3.63 -5.55 -9.35
CA CYS A 259 4.90 -5.05 -9.88
C CYS A 259 5.07 -5.41 -11.37
N CYS A 260 4.86 -6.68 -11.72
CA CYS A 260 4.92 -7.18 -13.09
C CYS A 260 3.92 -6.46 -14.01
N ARG A 261 2.66 -6.30 -13.57
CA ARG A 261 1.64 -5.53 -14.31
C ARG A 261 2.14 -4.13 -14.65
N HIS A 262 2.65 -3.40 -13.67
CA HIS A 262 3.12 -2.02 -13.88
C HIS A 262 4.37 -1.95 -14.75
N LYS A 263 5.29 -2.92 -14.64
CA LYS A 263 6.43 -3.02 -15.57
C LYS A 263 5.99 -3.23 -17.01
N ILE A 264 5.02 -4.12 -17.25
CA ILE A 264 4.48 -4.38 -18.60
C ILE A 264 3.84 -3.12 -19.19
N LEU A 265 3.08 -2.37 -18.39
CA LEU A 265 2.42 -1.14 -18.83
C LEU A 265 3.37 0.06 -18.97
N PHE A 266 4.51 0.03 -18.29
CA PHE A 266 5.52 1.08 -18.35
C PHE A 266 6.42 0.97 -19.60
N ALA A 267 6.69 -0.26 -20.04
CA ALA A 267 7.64 -0.64 -21.09
C ALA A 267 7.26 -0.14 -22.49
#